data_AF-A0A8X7WXH3-F1
#
_entry.id   AF-A0A8X7WXH3-F1
#
_cell.length_a   1.000
_cell.length_b   1.000
_cell.length_c   1.000
_cell.angle_alpha   90.00
_cell.angle_beta   90.00
_cell.angle_gamma   90.00
#
_symmetry.space_group_name_H-M   'P 1'
#
loop_
_entity.id
_entity.type
_entity.pdbx_description
1 polymer ?
#
loop_
_entity_poly.entity_id
_entity_poly.type
_entity_poly.pdbx_seq_one_letter_code
_entity_poly.pdbx_strand_id
1 'polypeptide(L)'
;MHKVRSLFQAYPWGTNVAAYTALFAGADLLQQSMLGEDQKMQNSERVIEEPGVVTERMRPASELLDGRKKVDLYQTAKVSLIGLCFHSNFNFFWLNFLERVFPGVRPLSIGKKVISDQLVAAPITIAAFYTGLSILDRKDDVFQDLHDKFWPSYQGVDIRHNKDRKVHRKEPKSQDIYLRLLVKLYRFLARRSNSNFNKVVLKRLFMSRSNRPPLSLSRLISKMKLDGREGKIAVVVGTVTDDVCALRFTSGARNRILKAGGKVMTFDQLALASPKGRGTVLLSGPRKGREVYRHFGKAPGTPHSHTKPYVRSKGRKFERARGRRASRGYKN
;
A
#
# COMPACT_ATOMS: atom_id res chain seq x y z
N MET A 1 -33.75 -14.41 22.19
CA MET A 1 -34.01 -14.40 20.73
C MET A 1 -35.48 -14.68 20.36
N HIS A 2 -36.22 -15.54 21.07
CA HIS A 2 -37.64 -15.80 20.77
C HIS A 2 -38.58 -14.59 20.84
N LYS A 3 -38.45 -13.72 21.87
CA LYS A 3 -39.26 -12.49 22.00
C LYS A 3 -39.01 -11.45 20.88
N VAL A 4 -37.79 -11.40 20.37
CA VAL A 4 -37.43 -10.51 19.25
C VAL A 4 -38.07 -11.05 17.97
N ARG A 5 -37.95 -12.37 17.73
CA ARG A 5 -38.55 -13.03 16.57
C ARG A 5 -40.08 -12.90 16.52
N SER A 6 -40.76 -12.98 17.68
CA SER A 6 -42.21 -12.76 17.75
C SER A 6 -42.63 -11.31 17.47
N LEU A 7 -41.83 -10.33 17.89
CA LEU A 7 -42.02 -8.90 17.55
C LEU A 7 -41.88 -8.64 16.05
N PHE A 8 -40.88 -9.25 15.40
CA PHE A 8 -40.69 -9.18 13.94
C PHE A 8 -41.86 -9.79 13.15
N GLN A 9 -42.48 -10.84 13.68
CA GLN A 9 -43.64 -11.48 13.06
C GLN A 9 -44.95 -10.74 13.32
N ALA A 10 -45.08 -10.07 14.47
CA ALA A 10 -46.29 -9.32 14.84
C ALA A 10 -46.43 -7.99 14.10
N TYR A 11 -45.33 -7.27 13.85
CA TYR A 11 -45.33 -5.97 13.18
C TYR A 11 -44.32 -5.92 12.02
N PRO A 12 -44.59 -6.62 10.91
CA PRO A 12 -43.64 -6.74 9.81
C PRO A 12 -43.32 -5.40 9.12
N TRP A 13 -44.28 -4.46 9.08
CA TRP A 13 -44.03 -3.14 8.51
C TRP A 13 -43.11 -2.29 9.40
N GLY A 14 -43.46 -2.10 10.67
CA GLY A 14 -42.70 -1.25 11.59
C GLY A 14 -41.28 -1.75 11.85
N THR A 15 -41.09 -3.06 11.93
CA THR A 15 -39.76 -3.66 12.12
C THR A 15 -38.87 -3.54 10.88
N ASN A 16 -39.42 -3.68 9.67
CA ASN A 16 -38.68 -3.43 8.44
C ASN A 16 -38.32 -1.95 8.29
N VAL A 17 -39.24 -1.03 8.58
CA VAL A 17 -38.99 0.41 8.48
C VAL A 17 -37.88 0.85 9.44
N ALA A 18 -37.90 0.38 10.68
CA ALA A 18 -36.83 0.62 11.65
C ALA A 18 -35.49 0.05 11.18
N ALA A 19 -35.48 -1.16 10.61
CA ALA A 19 -34.27 -1.81 10.11
C ALA A 19 -33.66 -1.06 8.91
N TYR A 20 -34.46 -0.68 7.91
CA TYR A 20 -33.98 0.08 6.74
C TYR A 20 -33.47 1.47 7.12
N THR A 21 -34.16 2.16 8.04
CA THR A 21 -33.71 3.46 8.55
C THR A 21 -32.35 3.34 9.24
N ALA A 22 -32.16 2.30 10.06
CA ALA A 22 -30.88 2.04 10.71
C ALA A 22 -29.76 1.70 9.70
N LEU A 23 -30.08 0.98 8.61
CA LEU A 23 -29.13 0.69 7.54
C LEU A 23 -28.69 1.97 6.81
N PHE A 24 -29.62 2.87 6.49
CA PHE A 24 -29.29 4.16 5.86
C PHE A 24 -28.40 5.03 6.76
N ALA A 25 -28.73 5.13 8.05
CA ALA A 25 -27.92 5.84 9.04
C ALA A 25 -26.51 5.23 9.15
N GLY A 26 -26.43 3.90 9.23
CA GLY A 26 -25.16 3.17 9.31
C GLY A 26 -24.30 3.33 8.06
N ALA A 27 -24.91 3.33 6.88
CA ALA A 27 -24.22 3.52 5.60
C ALA A 27 -23.60 4.92 5.50
N ASP A 28 -24.33 5.96 5.91
CA ASP A 28 -23.82 7.34 5.95
C ASP A 28 -22.65 7.47 6.93
N LEU A 29 -22.76 6.91 8.14
CA LEU A 29 -21.67 6.88 9.13
C LEU A 29 -20.41 6.19 8.59
N LEU A 30 -20.58 5.06 7.91
CA LEU A 30 -19.48 4.34 7.26
C LEU A 30 -18.86 5.19 6.14
N GLN A 31 -19.67 5.81 5.28
CA GLN A 31 -19.20 6.66 4.21
C GLN A 31 -18.40 7.86 4.73
N GLN A 32 -18.90 8.54 5.77
CA GLN A 32 -18.19 9.64 6.44
C GLN A 32 -16.85 9.17 7.03
N SER A 33 -16.79 7.95 7.57
CA SER A 33 -15.55 7.37 8.10
C SER A 33 -14.53 7.08 7.00
N MET A 34 -14.97 6.55 5.86
CA MET A 34 -14.11 6.18 4.71
C MET A 34 -13.58 7.40 3.98
N LEU A 35 -14.41 8.42 3.72
CA LEU A 35 -13.97 9.68 3.11
C LEU A 35 -12.92 10.41 3.98
N GLY A 36 -13.00 10.23 5.30
CA GLY A 36 -11.97 10.68 6.24
C GLY A 36 -10.62 9.95 6.10
N GLU A 37 -10.61 8.72 5.62
CA GLU A 37 -9.38 7.94 5.35
C GLU A 37 -8.76 8.28 3.99
N ASP A 38 -9.57 8.44 2.94
CA ASP A 38 -9.10 8.76 1.58
C ASP A 38 -8.46 10.15 1.50
N GLN A 39 -9.04 11.16 2.16
CA GLN A 39 -8.43 12.49 2.24
C GLN A 39 -7.12 12.47 3.03
N LYS A 40 -6.98 11.62 4.07
CA LYS A 40 -5.71 11.43 4.78
C LYS A 40 -4.65 10.80 3.89
N MET A 41 -5.04 9.83 3.06
CA MET A 41 -4.14 9.17 2.11
C MET A 41 -3.65 10.16 1.04
N GLN A 42 -4.56 10.95 0.45
CA GLN A 42 -4.22 11.98 -0.54
C GLN A 42 -3.39 13.11 0.05
N ASN A 43 -3.71 13.62 1.24
CA ASN A 43 -2.91 14.65 1.90
C ASN A 43 -1.52 14.12 2.29
N SER A 44 -1.42 12.85 2.69
CA SER A 44 -0.12 12.21 2.95
C SER A 44 0.68 11.95 1.68
N GLU A 45 0.05 11.72 0.52
CA GLU A 45 0.74 11.57 -0.77
C GLU A 45 1.18 12.92 -1.36
N ARG A 46 0.36 13.98 -1.27
CA ARG A 46 0.77 15.34 -1.69
C ARG A 46 1.98 15.86 -0.93
N VAL A 47 2.08 15.56 0.37
CA VAL A 47 3.25 15.91 1.21
C VAL A 47 4.53 15.17 0.77
N ILE A 48 4.42 14.04 0.06
CA ILE A 48 5.57 13.24 -0.39
C ILE A 48 6.02 13.62 -1.80
N GLU A 49 5.15 14.23 -2.62
CA GLU A 49 5.41 14.53 -4.03
C GLU A 49 5.99 15.93 -4.31
N GLU A 50 5.89 16.92 -3.41
CA GLU A 50 6.51 18.24 -3.65
C GLU A 50 8.03 18.24 -3.40
N PRO A 51 8.87 18.50 -4.42
CA PRO A 51 10.29 18.73 -4.25
C PRO A 51 10.57 20.23 -4.30
N GLY A 52 10.85 20.88 -3.16
CA GLY A 52 11.63 22.11 -3.19
C GLY A 52 11.20 23.34 -2.37
N VAL A 53 10.43 23.23 -1.28
CA VAL A 53 10.25 24.38 -0.37
C VAL A 53 10.61 23.98 1.07
N VAL A 54 11.84 24.30 1.47
CA VAL A 54 12.27 24.30 2.87
C VAL A 54 11.99 25.69 3.42
N THR A 55 10.76 25.93 3.86
CA THR A 55 10.44 26.90 4.92
C THR A 55 8.96 26.74 5.28
N GLU A 56 8.64 25.94 6.29
CA GLU A 56 7.44 26.19 7.10
C GLU A 56 7.80 26.02 8.57
N ARG A 57 7.46 27.04 9.37
CA ARG A 57 7.50 26.97 10.82
C ARG A 57 6.73 25.74 11.27
N MET A 58 7.36 24.96 12.13
CA MET A 58 6.79 23.75 12.69
C MET A 58 5.51 24.09 13.46
N ARG A 59 4.33 23.79 12.87
CA ARG A 59 3.05 23.86 13.56
C ARG A 59 3.09 22.94 14.79
N PRO A 60 2.55 23.37 15.95
CA PRO A 60 2.64 22.62 17.19
C PRO A 60 1.98 21.23 17.05
N ALA A 61 2.60 20.23 17.66
CA ALA A 61 2.21 18.81 17.56
C ALA A 61 0.77 18.52 18.06
N SER A 62 0.12 19.47 18.72
CA SER A 62 -1.29 19.42 19.12
C SER A 62 -2.27 19.45 17.94
N GLU A 63 -1.97 20.18 16.86
CA GLU A 63 -2.87 20.26 15.68
C GLU A 63 -2.79 19.01 14.78
N LEU A 64 -1.66 18.31 14.78
CA LEU A 64 -1.45 17.09 13.97
C LEU A 64 -2.12 15.85 14.58
N LEU A 65 -2.49 15.91 15.87
CA LEU A 65 -3.17 14.83 16.59
C LEU A 65 -4.70 14.98 16.61
N ASP A 66 -5.26 16.11 16.18
CA ASP A 66 -6.71 16.34 16.09
C ASP A 66 -7.27 16.18 14.66
N GLY A 67 -6.62 15.33 13.84
CA GLY A 67 -7.07 14.98 12.49
C GLY A 67 -8.22 13.96 12.45
N ARG A 68 -9.06 13.84 13.49
CA ARG A 68 -10.36 13.16 13.36
C ARG A 68 -11.38 14.22 12.97
N LYS A 69 -11.71 14.32 11.68
CA LYS A 69 -12.98 14.94 11.29
C LYS A 69 -14.07 14.22 12.09
N LYS A 70 -14.74 14.96 12.97
CA LYS A 70 -15.86 14.43 13.75
C LYS A 70 -16.96 14.05 12.76
N VAL A 71 -17.58 12.90 13.01
CA VAL A 71 -18.76 12.45 12.27
C VAL A 71 -19.83 13.53 12.36
N ASP A 72 -20.39 13.92 11.23
CA ASP A 72 -21.48 14.88 11.16
C ASP A 72 -22.82 14.18 11.43
N LEU A 73 -23.19 14.17 12.71
CA LEU A 73 -24.44 13.57 13.18
C LEU A 73 -25.68 14.32 12.66
N TYR A 74 -25.56 15.60 12.34
CA TYR A 74 -26.66 16.38 11.78
C TYR A 74 -26.96 15.94 10.34
N GLN A 75 -25.90 15.65 9.56
CA GLN A 75 -26.05 15.05 8.24
C GLN A 75 -26.67 13.65 8.32
N THR A 76 -26.19 12.80 9.24
CA THR A 76 -26.74 11.45 9.44
C THR A 76 -28.21 11.50 9.86
N ALA A 77 -28.62 12.48 10.67
CA ALA A 77 -30.03 12.67 11.05
C ALA A 77 -30.92 13.02 9.85
N LYS A 78 -30.47 13.89 8.93
CA LYS A 78 -31.19 14.23 7.69
C LYS A 78 -31.34 13.02 6.77
N VAL A 79 -30.26 12.26 6.58
CA VAL A 79 -30.28 11.00 5.79
C VAL A 79 -31.22 9.97 6.42
N SER A 80 -31.21 9.85 7.75
CA SER A 80 -32.10 8.95 8.49
C SER A 80 -33.57 9.37 8.36
N LEU A 81 -33.86 10.67 8.36
CA LEU A 81 -35.22 11.19 8.20
C LEU A 81 -35.78 10.85 6.81
N ILE A 82 -35.00 11.03 5.75
CA ILE A 82 -35.39 10.63 4.39
C ILE A 82 -35.55 9.11 4.31
N GLY A 83 -34.63 8.37 4.92
CA GLY A 83 -34.68 6.91 5.04
C GLY A 83 -35.97 6.43 5.70
N LEU A 84 -36.41 7.09 6.77
CA LEU A 84 -37.62 6.76 7.52
C LEU A 84 -38.89 7.14 6.75
N CYS A 85 -38.95 8.35 6.20
CA CYS A 85 -40.15 8.89 5.57
C CYS A 85 -40.44 8.26 4.21
N PHE A 86 -39.41 8.07 3.38
CA PHE A 86 -39.60 7.62 1.99
C PHE A 86 -39.01 6.24 1.74
N HIS A 87 -37.69 6.05 1.85
CA HIS A 87 -37.02 4.84 1.35
C HIS A 87 -37.48 3.57 2.05
N SER A 88 -37.69 3.63 3.37
CA SER A 88 -38.13 2.47 4.15
C SER A 88 -39.54 2.02 3.78
N ASN A 89 -40.46 2.98 3.58
CA ASN A 89 -41.83 2.69 3.17
C ASN A 89 -41.88 2.20 1.73
N PHE A 90 -41.19 2.89 0.83
CA PHE A 90 -41.10 2.52 -0.58
C PHE A 90 -40.54 1.10 -0.75
N ASN A 91 -39.40 0.78 -0.12
CA ASN A 91 -38.79 -0.55 -0.20
C ASN A 91 -39.73 -1.65 0.32
N PHE A 92 -40.43 -1.43 1.44
CA PHE A 92 -41.36 -2.43 1.97
C PHE A 92 -42.48 -2.75 0.97
N PHE A 93 -43.11 -1.73 0.40
CA PHE A 93 -44.19 -1.96 -0.57
C PHE A 93 -43.67 -2.50 -1.90
N TRP A 94 -42.52 -2.01 -2.36
CA TRP A 94 -41.90 -2.39 -3.62
C TRP A 94 -41.43 -3.85 -3.63
N LEU A 95 -40.73 -4.30 -2.58
CA LEU A 95 -40.29 -5.69 -2.47
C LEU A 95 -41.47 -6.66 -2.37
N ASN A 96 -42.52 -6.29 -1.61
CA ASN A 96 -43.75 -7.07 -1.55
C ASN A 96 -44.50 -7.11 -2.89
N PHE A 97 -44.43 -6.03 -3.67
CA PHE A 97 -44.96 -6.01 -5.03
C PHE A 97 -44.16 -6.92 -5.96
N LEU A 98 -42.82 -6.87 -5.92
CA LEU A 98 -41.97 -7.74 -6.73
C LEU A 98 -42.13 -9.22 -6.41
N GLU A 99 -42.33 -9.59 -5.14
CA GLU A 99 -42.61 -10.97 -4.76
C GLU A 99 -43.98 -11.46 -5.26
N ARG A 100 -44.97 -10.56 -5.41
CA ARG A 100 -46.28 -10.90 -6.00
C ARG A 100 -46.20 -11.07 -7.51
N VAL A 101 -45.46 -10.21 -8.21
CA VAL A 101 -45.36 -10.20 -9.67
C VAL A 101 -44.38 -11.27 -10.18
N PHE A 102 -43.27 -11.48 -9.47
CA PHE A 102 -42.24 -12.46 -9.82
C PHE A 102 -42.02 -13.44 -8.67
N PRO A 103 -42.94 -14.38 -8.42
CA PRO A 103 -42.80 -15.30 -7.30
C PRO A 103 -41.64 -16.27 -7.49
N GLY A 104 -40.96 -16.57 -6.38
CA GLY A 104 -39.97 -17.64 -6.30
C GLY A 104 -38.52 -17.22 -6.50
N VAL A 105 -37.62 -18.16 -6.17
CA VAL A 105 -36.17 -17.97 -6.05
C VAL A 105 -35.37 -18.48 -7.25
N ARG A 106 -36.04 -18.73 -8.38
CA ARG A 106 -35.38 -19.21 -9.60
C ARG A 106 -34.47 -18.10 -10.17
N PRO A 107 -33.29 -18.43 -10.75
CA PRO A 107 -32.34 -17.43 -11.27
C PRO A 107 -32.96 -16.44 -12.25
N LEU A 108 -33.86 -16.90 -13.12
CA LEU A 108 -34.59 -16.04 -14.06
C LEU A 108 -35.57 -15.09 -13.36
N SER A 109 -36.22 -15.53 -12.27
CA SER A 109 -37.11 -14.67 -11.48
C SER A 109 -36.32 -13.60 -10.75
N ILE A 110 -35.17 -13.98 -10.17
CA ILE A 110 -34.24 -13.06 -9.53
C ILE A 110 -33.69 -12.04 -10.55
N GLY A 111 -33.32 -12.48 -11.76
CA GLY A 111 -32.87 -11.58 -12.83
C GLY A 111 -33.92 -10.54 -13.22
N LYS A 112 -35.21 -10.93 -13.32
CA LYS A 112 -36.32 -10.00 -13.57
C LYS A 112 -36.47 -8.98 -12.43
N LYS A 113 -36.40 -9.43 -11.17
CA LYS A 113 -36.43 -8.54 -9.99
C LYS A 113 -35.30 -7.49 -10.04
N VAL A 114 -34.07 -7.92 -10.33
CA VAL A 114 -32.90 -7.03 -10.41
C VAL A 114 -33.05 -6.00 -11.54
N ILE A 115 -33.55 -6.40 -12.70
CA ILE A 115 -33.79 -5.47 -13.82
C ILE A 115 -34.89 -4.47 -13.47
N SER A 116 -36.00 -4.92 -12.87
CA SER A 116 -37.07 -4.02 -12.40
C SER A 116 -36.59 -3.05 -11.33
N ASP A 117 -35.75 -3.49 -10.40
CA ASP A 117 -35.11 -2.63 -9.41
C ASP A 117 -34.24 -1.57 -10.08
N GLN A 118 -33.38 -1.99 -11.03
CA GLN A 118 -32.40 -1.09 -11.64
C GLN A 118 -33.03 -0.05 -12.56
N LEU A 119 -34.15 -0.37 -13.22
CA LEU A 119 -34.85 0.51 -14.16
C LEU A 119 -35.92 1.39 -13.52
N VAL A 120 -36.53 0.96 -12.41
CA VAL A 120 -37.69 1.66 -11.82
C VAL A 120 -37.39 2.13 -10.40
N ALA A 121 -37.03 1.23 -9.50
CA ALA A 121 -36.80 1.59 -8.10
C ALA A 121 -35.56 2.45 -7.90
N ALA A 122 -34.45 2.12 -8.55
CA ALA A 122 -33.18 2.85 -8.40
C ALA A 122 -33.29 4.32 -8.87
N PRO A 123 -33.87 4.65 -10.05
CA PRO A 123 -34.05 6.05 -10.44
C PRO A 123 -34.97 6.83 -9.49
N ILE A 124 -36.09 6.22 -9.05
CA ILE A 124 -37.05 6.84 -8.14
C ILE A 124 -36.42 7.11 -6.77
N THR A 125 -35.67 6.15 -6.23
CA THR A 125 -35.03 6.28 -4.92
C THR A 125 -33.87 7.28 -4.92
N ILE A 126 -33.08 7.33 -5.99
CA ILE A 126 -32.02 8.35 -6.15
C ILE A 126 -32.65 9.74 -6.29
N ALA A 127 -33.73 9.87 -7.06
CA ALA A 127 -34.45 11.13 -7.22
C ALA A 127 -35.00 11.64 -5.89
N ALA A 128 -35.76 10.80 -5.19
CA ALA A 128 -36.31 11.16 -3.88
C ALA A 128 -35.23 11.45 -2.82
N PHE A 129 -34.09 10.77 -2.90
CA PHE A 129 -32.96 11.00 -1.98
C PHE A 129 -32.36 12.39 -2.16
N TYR A 130 -31.98 12.76 -3.38
CA TYR A 130 -31.35 14.07 -3.62
C TYR A 130 -32.34 15.22 -3.46
N THR A 131 -33.56 15.09 -3.98
CA THR A 131 -34.63 16.09 -3.77
C THR A 131 -34.95 16.26 -2.28
N GLY A 132 -35.06 15.17 -1.52
CA GLY A 132 -35.31 15.23 -0.07
C GLY A 132 -34.18 15.90 0.71
N LEU A 133 -32.93 15.64 0.34
CA LEU A 133 -31.78 16.30 0.96
C LEU A 133 -31.75 17.79 0.63
N SER A 134 -32.00 18.19 -0.62
CA SER A 134 -31.99 19.60 -1.02
C SER A 134 -33.10 20.41 -0.32
N ILE A 135 -34.25 19.79 -0.04
CA ILE A 135 -35.32 20.40 0.77
C ILE A 135 -34.88 20.56 2.23
N LEU A 136 -34.27 19.54 2.84
CA LEU A 136 -33.79 19.60 4.22
C LEU A 136 -32.62 20.56 4.41
N ASP A 137 -31.79 20.73 3.37
CA ASP A 137 -30.69 21.69 3.32
C ASP A 137 -31.16 23.11 3.00
N ARG A 138 -32.47 23.33 2.77
CA ARG A 138 -33.08 24.61 2.39
C ARG A 138 -32.35 25.31 1.23
N LYS A 139 -32.04 24.56 0.18
CA LYS A 139 -31.44 25.12 -1.03
C LYS A 139 -32.48 25.85 -1.86
N ASP A 140 -32.09 26.94 -2.48
CA ASP A 140 -32.96 27.74 -3.35
C ASP A 140 -33.44 26.92 -4.57
N ASP A 141 -32.56 26.07 -5.12
CA ASP A 141 -32.87 25.17 -6.22
C ASP A 141 -32.89 23.69 -5.78
N VAL A 142 -34.09 23.15 -5.62
CA VAL A 142 -34.32 21.77 -5.13
C VAL A 142 -33.86 20.70 -6.14
N PHE A 143 -33.92 20.98 -7.45
CA PHE A 143 -33.62 20.00 -8.50
C PHE A 143 -32.19 20.05 -9.01
N GLN A 144 -31.40 21.05 -8.62
CA GLN A 144 -30.05 21.24 -9.13
C GLN A 144 -29.14 20.06 -8.74
N ASP A 145 -29.14 19.67 -7.45
CA ASP A 145 -28.38 18.50 -6.98
C ASP A 145 -28.81 17.21 -7.64
N LEU A 146 -30.11 17.06 -7.92
CA LEU A 146 -30.64 15.90 -8.60
C LEU A 146 -30.04 15.83 -10.01
N HIS A 147 -30.16 16.89 -10.79
CA HIS A 147 -29.64 16.91 -12.16
C HIS A 147 -28.13 16.66 -12.22
N ASP A 148 -27.38 17.29 -11.31
CA ASP A 148 -25.92 17.22 -11.27
C ASP A 148 -25.41 15.83 -10.84
N LYS A 149 -26.11 15.14 -9.93
CA LYS A 149 -25.63 13.86 -9.35
C LYS A 149 -26.33 12.62 -9.90
N PHE A 150 -27.51 12.78 -10.51
CA PHE A 150 -28.28 11.67 -11.06
C PHE A 150 -27.48 10.92 -12.12
N TRP A 151 -26.99 11.61 -13.15
CA TRP A 151 -26.26 10.95 -14.23
C TRP A 151 -24.91 10.39 -13.77
N PRO A 152 -24.09 11.10 -12.98
CA PRO A 152 -22.86 10.54 -12.41
C PRO A 152 -23.06 9.29 -11.54
N SER A 153 -24.21 9.14 -10.89
CA SER A 153 -24.53 7.92 -10.12
C SER A 153 -24.66 6.67 -11.00
N TYR A 154 -25.00 6.85 -12.28
CA TYR A 154 -25.10 5.78 -13.28
C TYR A 154 -23.88 5.69 -14.21
N GLN A 155 -22.98 6.67 -14.17
CA GLN A 155 -21.75 6.64 -14.94
C GLN A 155 -20.68 5.81 -14.23
N GLY A 156 -20.12 4.82 -14.94
CA GLY A 156 -18.91 4.15 -14.49
C GLY A 156 -17.73 5.13 -14.50
N VAL A 157 -16.92 5.13 -13.44
CA VAL A 157 -15.69 5.92 -13.41
C VAL A 157 -14.62 5.16 -14.21
N ASP A 158 -14.21 5.71 -15.36
CA ASP A 158 -13.11 5.15 -16.15
C ASP A 158 -11.75 5.50 -15.50
N ILE A 159 -11.36 4.67 -14.54
CA ILE A 159 -10.07 4.74 -13.86
C ILE A 159 -9.18 3.55 -14.21
N ARG A 160 -7.90 3.85 -14.46
CA ARG A 160 -6.88 2.84 -14.76
C ARG A 160 -6.37 2.17 -13.49
N HIS A 161 -7.02 1.08 -13.08
CA HIS A 161 -6.66 0.31 -11.89
C HIS A 161 -5.40 -0.56 -12.02
N ASN A 162 -4.67 -0.49 -13.13
CA ASN A 162 -3.58 -1.42 -13.43
C ASN A 162 -2.34 -1.27 -12.52
N LYS A 163 -2.22 -0.14 -11.81
CA LYS A 163 -1.05 0.19 -10.98
C LYS A 163 -1.38 0.48 -9.51
N ASP A 164 -2.64 0.37 -9.10
CA ASP A 164 -3.08 0.64 -7.73
C ASP A 164 -2.35 -0.25 -6.72
N ARG A 165 -2.14 -1.52 -7.10
CA ARG A 165 -1.38 -2.46 -6.30
C ARG A 165 0.13 -2.18 -6.39
N LYS A 166 0.65 -1.40 -5.45
CA LYS A 166 2.09 -1.14 -5.29
C LYS A 166 2.87 -2.41 -4.91
N VAL A 167 3.77 -2.88 -5.78
CA VAL A 167 4.58 -4.09 -5.56
C VAL A 167 5.82 -3.78 -4.70
N HIS A 168 5.69 -3.92 -3.39
CA HIS A 168 6.81 -3.85 -2.45
C HIS A 168 6.62 -4.82 -1.28
N ARG A 169 7.73 -5.21 -0.65
CA ARG A 169 7.67 -6.12 0.51
C ARG A 169 7.34 -5.35 1.77
N LYS A 170 6.28 -5.78 2.47
CA LYS A 170 5.88 -5.27 3.79
C LYS A 170 6.49 -6.07 4.96
N GLU A 171 7.02 -7.26 4.66
CA GLU A 171 7.62 -8.19 5.63
C GLU A 171 8.70 -9.08 4.95
N PRO A 172 9.60 -9.72 5.73
CA PRO A 172 10.55 -10.65 5.15
C PRO A 172 9.85 -11.97 4.76
N LYS A 173 10.15 -12.50 3.56
CA LYS A 173 9.67 -13.84 3.14
C LYS A 173 10.25 -14.99 3.99
N SER A 174 11.37 -14.74 4.68
CA SER A 174 12.05 -15.74 5.51
C SER A 174 11.23 -16.10 6.76
N GLN A 175 11.26 -17.37 7.15
CA GLN A 175 10.66 -17.86 8.41
C GLN A 175 11.65 -17.82 9.59
N ASP A 176 12.90 -17.37 9.37
CA ASP A 176 13.90 -17.21 10.42
C ASP A 176 13.40 -16.29 11.55
N ILE A 177 13.34 -16.85 12.76
CA ILE A 177 12.82 -16.21 13.97
C ILE A 177 13.69 -15.00 14.34
N TYR A 178 15.01 -15.10 14.25
CA TYR A 178 15.91 -14.01 14.62
C TYR A 178 15.73 -12.80 13.70
N LEU A 179 15.59 -13.04 12.39
CA LEU A 179 15.29 -11.96 11.44
C LEU A 179 13.93 -11.31 11.73
N ARG A 180 12.92 -12.09 12.13
CA ARG A 180 11.60 -11.58 12.50
C ARG A 180 11.62 -10.75 13.78
N LEU A 181 12.41 -11.14 14.78
CA LEU A 181 12.63 -10.37 16.00
C LEU A 181 13.30 -9.02 15.70
N LEU A 182 14.35 -9.02 14.88
CA LEU A 182 14.99 -7.78 14.42
C LEU A 182 14.03 -6.89 13.62
N VAL A 183 13.17 -7.48 12.78
CA VAL A 183 12.13 -6.73 12.07
C VAL A 183 11.14 -6.10 13.04
N LYS A 184 10.69 -6.81 14.08
CA LYS A 184 9.80 -6.24 15.10
C LYS A 184 10.46 -5.04 15.80
N LEU A 185 11.72 -5.17 16.19
CA LEU A 185 12.52 -4.09 16.79
C LEU A 185 12.61 -2.88 15.86
N TYR A 186 13.07 -3.06 14.62
CA TYR A 186 13.22 -1.95 13.67
C TYR A 186 11.89 -1.39 13.17
N ARG A 187 10.79 -2.16 13.21
CA ARG A 187 9.44 -1.65 12.94
C ARG A 187 8.96 -0.74 14.07
N PHE A 188 9.26 -1.08 15.32
CA PHE A 188 9.02 -0.20 16.46
C PHE A 188 9.85 1.08 16.35
N LEU A 189 11.17 0.97 16.12
CA LEU A 189 12.06 2.10 15.98
C LEU A 189 11.68 3.00 14.80
N ALA A 190 11.39 2.45 13.62
CA ALA A 190 11.03 3.25 12.45
C ALA A 190 9.71 4.01 12.60
N ARG A 191 8.79 3.52 13.45
CA ARG A 191 7.52 4.19 13.75
C ARG A 191 7.65 5.23 14.86
N ARG A 192 8.45 4.96 15.90
CA ARG A 192 8.59 5.83 17.08
C ARG A 192 9.74 6.83 16.98
N SER A 193 10.70 6.59 16.09
CA SER A 193 11.78 7.52 15.80
C SER A 193 11.54 8.21 14.46
N ASN A 194 11.79 9.53 14.41
CA ASN A 194 11.77 10.31 13.16
C ASN A 194 13.05 10.11 12.32
N SER A 195 13.77 8.99 12.47
CA SER A 195 15.02 8.74 11.74
C SER A 195 14.79 7.95 10.46
N ASN A 196 15.21 8.53 9.32
CA ASN A 196 15.21 7.84 8.02
C ASN A 196 16.14 6.62 8.00
N PHE A 197 17.16 6.58 8.85
CA PHE A 197 18.06 5.42 8.98
C PHE A 197 17.27 4.14 9.30
N ASN A 198 16.39 4.19 10.31
CA ASN A 198 15.61 3.03 10.74
C ASN A 198 14.62 2.56 9.67
N LYS A 199 14.00 3.50 8.93
CA LYS A 199 13.13 3.18 7.78
C LYS A 199 13.91 2.43 6.70
N VAL A 200 15.14 2.85 6.40
CA VAL A 200 16.00 2.19 5.41
C VAL A 200 16.47 0.82 5.89
N VAL A 201 16.89 0.68 7.16
CA VAL A 201 17.29 -0.61 7.73
C VAL A 201 16.13 -1.60 7.69
N LEU A 202 14.93 -1.19 8.13
CA LEU A 202 13.71 -2.01 8.07
C LEU A 202 13.42 -2.49 6.64
N LYS A 203 13.43 -1.57 5.66
CA LYS A 203 13.23 -1.91 4.24
C LYS A 203 14.28 -2.90 3.74
N ARG A 204 15.54 -2.79 4.19
CA ARG A 204 16.61 -3.73 3.83
C ARG A 204 16.45 -5.09 4.50
N LEU A 205 15.93 -5.18 5.72
CA LEU A 205 15.64 -6.48 6.36
C LEU A 205 14.61 -7.30 5.57
N PHE A 206 13.67 -6.65 4.87
CA PHE A 206 12.69 -7.31 3.99
C PHE A 206 13.27 -7.83 2.66
N MET A 207 14.43 -7.32 2.24
CA MET A 207 15.02 -7.65 0.95
C MET A 207 15.41 -9.13 0.85
N SER A 208 15.33 -9.69 -0.36
CA SER A 208 15.85 -11.04 -0.64
C SER A 208 17.37 -11.08 -0.53
N ARG A 209 17.92 -12.29 -0.41
CA ARG A 209 19.38 -12.53 -0.42
C ARG A 209 20.04 -11.96 -1.68
N SER A 210 19.42 -12.10 -2.85
CA SER A 210 19.91 -11.53 -4.11
C SER A 210 20.04 -9.99 -4.09
N ASN A 211 19.18 -9.32 -3.32
CA ASN A 211 19.16 -7.86 -3.17
C ASN A 211 19.97 -7.36 -1.96
N ARG A 212 20.50 -8.29 -1.17
CA ARG A 212 21.46 -8.06 -0.06
C ARG A 212 22.79 -8.76 -0.37
N PRO A 213 23.53 -8.32 -1.40
CA PRO A 213 24.81 -8.91 -1.75
C PRO A 213 25.82 -8.75 -0.59
N PRO A 214 26.75 -9.71 -0.44
CA PRO A 214 27.83 -9.59 0.54
C PRO A 214 28.71 -8.36 0.23
N LEU A 215 29.22 -7.72 1.27
CA LEU A 215 30.17 -6.61 1.15
C LEU A 215 31.57 -7.07 1.56
N SER A 216 32.52 -6.97 0.63
CA SER A 216 33.92 -7.32 0.83
C SER A 216 34.67 -6.31 1.70
N LEU A 217 35.72 -6.79 2.36
CA LEU A 217 36.63 -6.05 3.24
C LEU A 217 37.24 -4.83 2.60
N SER A 218 37.92 -5.03 1.49
CA SER A 218 38.59 -3.95 0.74
C SER A 218 37.63 -2.83 0.35
N ARG A 219 36.44 -3.19 -0.15
CA ARG A 219 35.40 -2.23 -0.52
C ARG A 219 34.87 -1.46 0.68
N LEU A 220 34.78 -2.11 1.83
CA LEU A 220 34.34 -1.47 3.07
C LEU A 220 35.36 -0.43 3.54
N ILE A 221 36.62 -0.84 3.66
CA ILE A 221 37.75 0.01 4.04
C ILE A 221 37.83 1.22 3.10
N SER A 222 37.77 0.99 1.78
CA SER A 222 37.75 2.07 0.79
C SER A 222 36.59 3.05 0.96
N LYS A 223 35.43 2.60 1.47
CA LYS A 223 34.28 3.47 1.75
C LYS A 223 34.32 4.15 3.11
N MET A 224 35.09 3.63 4.06
CA MET A 224 35.33 4.24 5.36
C MET A 224 36.50 5.24 5.33
N LYS A 225 37.48 5.05 4.43
CA LYS A 225 38.60 5.98 4.20
C LYS A 225 38.19 7.31 3.55
N LEU A 226 36.95 7.44 3.07
CA LEU A 226 36.46 8.70 2.52
C LEU A 226 36.34 9.76 3.63
N ASP A 227 36.67 11.00 3.29
CA ASP A 227 36.72 12.11 4.25
C ASP A 227 35.40 12.29 5.03
N GLY A 228 35.52 12.66 6.31
CA GLY A 228 34.38 12.87 7.20
C GLY A 228 33.68 11.59 7.66
N ARG A 229 34.33 10.42 7.57
CA ARG A 229 33.79 9.12 8.05
C ARG A 229 34.62 8.45 9.13
N GLU A 230 35.64 9.14 9.62
CA GLU A 230 36.46 8.71 10.75
C GLU A 230 35.60 8.55 12.01
N GLY A 231 35.89 7.52 12.79
CA GLY A 231 35.15 7.20 14.03
C GLY A 231 33.68 6.79 13.83
N LYS A 232 33.17 6.73 12.59
CA LYS A 232 31.79 6.30 12.32
C LYS A 232 31.68 4.79 12.26
N ILE A 233 30.53 4.27 12.68
CA ILE A 233 30.21 2.85 12.64
C ILE A 233 29.75 2.48 11.22
N ALA A 234 30.44 1.56 10.56
CA ALA A 234 29.95 0.97 9.33
C ALA A 234 28.75 0.06 9.62
N VAL A 235 27.68 0.16 8.84
CA VAL A 235 26.46 -0.66 9.00
C VAL A 235 26.09 -1.31 7.68
N VAL A 236 25.87 -2.63 7.69
CA VAL A 236 25.51 -3.38 6.49
C VAL A 236 24.43 -4.39 6.82
N VAL A 237 23.26 -4.22 6.21
CA VAL A 237 22.18 -5.21 6.29
C VAL A 237 22.48 -6.35 5.30
N GLY A 238 23.39 -7.24 5.68
CA GLY A 238 23.89 -8.33 4.85
C GLY A 238 25.04 -9.08 5.52
N THR A 239 25.80 -9.81 4.70
CA THR A 239 27.02 -10.50 5.16
C THR A 239 28.22 -9.60 4.94
N VAL A 240 29.06 -9.46 5.96
CA VAL A 240 30.21 -8.56 5.96
C VAL A 240 31.47 -9.26 6.36
N THR A 241 32.55 -8.61 5.97
CA THR A 241 33.90 -9.06 6.22
C THR A 241 34.82 -8.15 7.12
N ASP A 242 34.53 -6.88 7.56
CA ASP A 242 35.30 -6.03 8.59
C ASP A 242 34.43 -5.35 9.71
N ASP A 243 35.03 -4.47 10.55
CA ASP A 243 34.66 -3.61 11.70
C ASP A 243 33.29 -2.88 11.71
N VAL A 244 32.21 -3.66 11.88
CA VAL A 244 30.92 -3.32 11.30
C VAL A 244 29.77 -3.88 12.13
N CYS A 245 28.60 -3.26 11.99
CA CYS A 245 27.32 -3.89 12.33
C CYS A 245 26.75 -4.66 11.12
N ALA A 246 26.59 -5.98 11.24
CA ALA A 246 26.06 -6.82 10.16
C ALA A 246 25.13 -7.93 10.66
N LEU A 247 24.41 -8.56 9.73
CA LEU A 247 23.57 -9.72 10.05
C LEU A 247 24.41 -10.99 10.26
N ARG A 248 25.51 -11.12 9.51
CA ARG A 248 26.41 -12.27 9.60
C ARG A 248 27.83 -11.85 9.26
N PHE A 249 28.79 -12.38 10.01
CA PHE A 249 30.22 -12.29 9.73
C PHE A 249 30.74 -13.66 9.30
N THR A 250 31.65 -13.69 8.33
CA THR A 250 32.43 -14.91 8.06
C THR A 250 33.52 -15.07 9.11
N SER A 251 33.99 -16.29 9.39
CA SER A 251 35.02 -16.55 10.41
C SER A 251 36.32 -15.78 10.14
N GLY A 252 36.85 -15.87 8.92
CA GLY A 252 38.09 -15.18 8.55
C GLY A 252 37.98 -13.64 8.60
N ALA A 253 36.77 -13.13 8.39
CA ALA A 253 36.48 -11.72 8.56
C ALA A 253 36.50 -11.30 10.02
N ARG A 254 35.74 -12.02 10.85
CA ARG A 254 35.65 -11.78 12.28
C ARG A 254 37.03 -11.75 12.93
N ASN A 255 37.88 -12.72 12.60
CA ASN A 255 39.23 -12.81 13.14
C ASN A 255 40.11 -11.63 12.72
N ARG A 256 40.00 -11.18 11.45
CA ARG A 256 40.75 -10.01 10.97
C ARG A 256 40.35 -8.72 11.66
N ILE A 257 39.05 -8.52 11.89
CA ILE A 257 38.50 -7.35 12.59
C ILE A 257 39.08 -7.28 14.00
N LEU A 258 38.89 -8.37 14.75
CA LEU A 258 39.30 -8.45 16.14
C LEU A 258 40.82 -8.33 16.27
N LYS A 259 41.59 -8.93 15.34
CA LYS A 259 43.05 -8.80 15.29
C LYS A 259 43.51 -7.36 15.03
N ALA A 260 42.74 -6.58 14.28
CA ALA A 260 43.01 -5.16 14.03
C ALA A 260 42.56 -4.24 15.19
N GLY A 261 42.02 -4.80 16.29
CA GLY A 261 41.48 -4.01 17.41
C GLY A 261 40.05 -3.52 17.17
N GLY A 262 39.39 -3.99 16.11
CA GLY A 262 38.04 -3.61 15.75
C GLY A 262 36.94 -4.27 16.59
N LYS A 263 35.76 -3.64 16.63
CA LYS A 263 34.54 -4.14 17.27
C LYS A 263 33.51 -4.65 16.24
N VAL A 264 33.11 -5.91 16.42
CA VAL A 264 32.01 -6.53 15.67
C VAL A 264 30.70 -6.36 16.44
N MET A 265 29.65 -5.82 15.80
CA MET A 265 28.35 -5.62 16.44
C MET A 265 27.19 -6.28 15.69
N THR A 266 26.15 -6.66 16.43
CA THR A 266 24.85 -7.08 15.88
C THR A 266 23.88 -5.90 15.79
N PHE A 267 22.73 -6.11 15.12
CA PHE A 267 21.76 -5.03 14.88
C PHE A 267 20.97 -4.61 16.13
N ASP A 268 20.77 -5.53 17.06
CA ASP A 268 20.23 -5.28 18.40
C ASP A 268 21.20 -4.44 19.25
N GLN A 269 22.49 -4.77 19.26
CA GLN A 269 23.52 -3.97 19.93
C GLN A 269 23.63 -2.57 19.32
N LEU A 270 23.56 -2.46 17.98
CA LEU A 270 23.55 -1.17 17.31
C LEU A 270 22.32 -0.33 17.68
N ALA A 271 21.14 -0.96 17.81
CA ALA A 271 19.93 -0.27 18.21
C ALA A 271 20.04 0.33 19.62
N LEU A 272 20.76 -0.34 20.54
CA LEU A 272 21.06 0.19 21.87
C LEU A 272 22.09 1.33 21.81
N ALA A 273 23.18 1.14 21.07
CA ALA A 273 24.26 2.13 20.98
C ALA A 273 23.86 3.41 20.22
N SER A 274 23.02 3.28 19.19
CA SER A 274 22.66 4.39 18.29
C SER A 274 21.24 4.22 17.76
N PRO A 275 20.20 4.42 18.61
CA PRO A 275 18.80 4.17 18.24
C PRO A 275 18.31 5.05 17.08
N LYS A 276 18.91 6.23 16.89
CA LYS A 276 18.62 7.13 15.76
C LYS A 276 19.56 6.93 14.56
N GLY A 277 20.59 6.08 14.66
CA GLY A 277 21.61 5.87 13.62
C GLY A 277 22.64 7.00 13.48
N ARG A 278 22.81 7.85 14.51
CA ARG A 278 23.85 8.91 14.51
C ARG A 278 25.24 8.27 14.47
N GLY A 279 26.18 8.90 13.76
CA GLY A 279 27.54 8.37 13.64
C GLY A 279 27.65 7.06 12.87
N THR A 280 26.67 6.71 12.03
CA THR A 280 26.70 5.48 11.22
C THR A 280 26.89 5.75 9.73
N VAL A 281 27.53 4.82 9.02
CA VAL A 281 27.66 4.82 7.56
C VAL A 281 26.99 3.57 7.01
N LEU A 282 25.85 3.74 6.35
CA LEU A 282 25.08 2.63 5.81
C LEU A 282 25.61 2.20 4.43
N LEU A 283 26.21 1.01 4.36
CA LEU A 283 26.84 0.48 3.15
C LEU A 283 26.03 -0.69 2.54
N SER A 284 26.33 -1.03 1.28
CA SER A 284 25.73 -2.17 0.58
C SER A 284 26.74 -2.75 -0.41
N GLY A 285 26.73 -4.07 -0.57
CA GLY A 285 27.51 -4.74 -1.60
C GLY A 285 27.05 -4.40 -3.02
N PRO A 286 27.86 -4.72 -4.05
CA PRO A 286 27.51 -4.47 -5.45
C PRO A 286 26.34 -5.36 -5.91
N ARG A 287 25.16 -4.76 -6.09
CA ARG A 287 23.94 -5.49 -6.49
C ARG A 287 24.03 -6.13 -7.87
N LYS A 288 24.71 -5.48 -8.82
CA LYS A 288 24.90 -5.95 -10.21
C LYS A 288 26.17 -6.79 -10.40
N GLY A 289 26.85 -7.21 -9.32
CA GLY A 289 28.08 -8.00 -9.40
C GLY A 289 27.88 -9.48 -9.79
N ARG A 290 26.64 -9.97 -9.85
CA ARG A 290 26.33 -11.39 -10.17
C ARG A 290 26.41 -11.63 -11.68
N GLU A 291 26.83 -12.84 -12.05
CA GLU A 291 26.90 -13.27 -13.45
C GLU A 291 25.58 -13.14 -14.21
N VAL A 292 24.44 -13.36 -13.54
CA VAL A 292 23.10 -13.21 -14.13
C VAL A 292 22.93 -11.84 -14.81
N TYR A 293 23.47 -10.76 -14.24
CA TYR A 293 23.36 -9.43 -14.83
C TYR A 293 24.21 -9.24 -16.09
N ARG A 294 25.21 -10.11 -16.35
CA ARG A 294 25.98 -10.09 -17.60
C ARG A 294 25.17 -10.61 -18.78
N HIS A 295 24.14 -11.40 -18.51
CA HIS A 295 23.21 -11.93 -19.52
C HIS A 295 22.00 -11.03 -19.75
N PHE A 296 21.82 -10.01 -18.92
CA PHE A 296 20.74 -9.03 -19.08
C PHE A 296 21.19 -7.91 -20.03
N GLY A 297 20.21 -7.21 -20.60
CA GLY A 297 20.42 -6.08 -21.51
C GLY A 297 19.97 -6.38 -22.93
N LYS A 298 20.52 -5.63 -23.87
CA LYS A 298 20.22 -5.75 -25.31
C LYS A 298 20.61 -7.14 -25.81
N ALA A 299 19.81 -7.74 -26.68
CA ALA A 299 20.03 -9.12 -27.12
C ALA A 299 21.47 -9.34 -27.65
N PRO A 300 22.09 -10.49 -27.30
CA PRO A 300 23.43 -10.82 -27.78
C PRO A 300 23.39 -10.97 -29.31
N GLY A 301 24.22 -10.21 -30.01
CA GLY A 301 24.23 -10.18 -31.48
C GLY A 301 23.46 -9.00 -32.08
N THR A 302 22.91 -8.08 -31.28
CA THR A 302 22.55 -6.76 -31.80
C THR A 302 23.77 -5.84 -31.85
N PRO A 303 23.81 -4.83 -32.74
CA PRO A 303 24.95 -3.92 -32.83
C PRO A 303 25.26 -3.24 -31.50
N HIS A 304 26.55 -3.20 -31.16
CA HIS A 304 27.11 -2.63 -29.92
C HIS A 304 26.62 -3.30 -28.62
N SER A 305 26.05 -4.51 -28.69
CA SER A 305 25.72 -5.28 -27.48
C SER A 305 26.90 -6.09 -26.97
N HIS A 306 27.24 -5.89 -25.70
CA HIS A 306 28.23 -6.69 -24.96
C HIS A 306 27.59 -7.72 -24.02
N THR A 307 26.28 -7.99 -24.16
CA THR A 307 25.59 -8.97 -23.34
C THR A 307 26.16 -10.37 -23.58
N LYS A 308 26.48 -11.06 -22.48
CA LYS A 308 27.03 -12.41 -22.51
C LYS A 308 25.96 -13.39 -23.00
N PRO A 309 26.18 -14.18 -24.07
CA PRO A 309 25.23 -15.21 -24.48
C PRO A 309 25.22 -16.38 -23.49
N TYR A 310 24.11 -17.13 -23.47
CA TYR A 310 24.01 -18.38 -22.73
C TYR A 310 24.57 -19.52 -23.57
N VAL A 311 25.77 -19.99 -23.23
CA VAL A 311 26.47 -21.05 -23.97
C VAL A 311 26.78 -22.21 -23.02
N ARG A 312 26.57 -23.45 -23.46
CA ARG A 312 26.80 -24.66 -22.65
C ARG A 312 28.27 -24.82 -22.23
N SER A 313 29.20 -24.46 -23.12
CA SER A 313 30.64 -24.50 -22.85
C SER A 313 31.34 -23.35 -23.56
N LYS A 314 32.46 -22.87 -23.02
CA LYS A 314 33.25 -21.80 -23.63
C LYS A 314 34.43 -22.41 -24.39
N GLY A 315 34.55 -22.13 -25.68
CA GLY A 315 35.66 -22.64 -26.48
C GLY A 315 35.65 -22.11 -27.92
N ARG A 316 36.66 -22.47 -28.72
CA ARG A 316 36.79 -22.03 -30.12
C ARG A 316 35.57 -22.41 -30.96
N LYS A 317 34.98 -23.59 -30.71
CA LYS A 317 33.87 -24.17 -31.47
C LYS A 317 32.48 -23.69 -31.01
N PHE A 318 32.38 -22.93 -29.92
CA PHE A 318 31.08 -22.54 -29.33
C PHE A 318 30.79 -21.05 -29.54
N GLU A 319 29.83 -20.73 -30.41
CA GLU A 319 29.32 -19.37 -30.67
C GLU A 319 30.39 -18.31 -31.01
N ARG A 320 31.41 -18.68 -31.79
CA ARG A 320 32.46 -17.74 -32.29
C ARG A 320 32.52 -17.60 -33.81
N ALA A 321 31.55 -18.16 -34.54
CA ALA A 321 31.52 -18.20 -36.00
C ALA A 321 30.73 -17.02 -36.59
N ARG A 322 29.67 -17.30 -37.35
CA ARG A 322 28.82 -16.29 -38.00
C ARG A 322 28.23 -15.32 -36.98
N GLY A 323 28.22 -14.03 -37.32
CA GLY A 323 27.71 -12.95 -36.46
C GLY A 323 28.71 -12.44 -35.41
N ARG A 324 29.88 -13.08 -35.24
CA ARG A 324 30.94 -12.63 -34.32
C ARG A 324 32.23 -12.21 -35.04
N ARG A 325 32.36 -12.53 -36.33
CA ARG A 325 33.56 -12.31 -37.14
C ARG A 325 33.16 -11.87 -38.54
N ALA A 326 33.79 -10.81 -39.05
CA ALA A 326 33.52 -10.30 -40.39
C ALA A 326 33.80 -11.35 -41.48
N SER A 327 34.82 -12.20 -41.27
CA SER A 327 35.20 -13.28 -42.21
C SER A 327 34.18 -14.42 -42.34
N ARG A 328 33.10 -14.43 -41.54
CA ARG A 328 32.06 -15.46 -41.58
C ARG A 328 30.69 -14.80 -41.67
N GLY A 329 30.38 -14.24 -42.84
CA GLY A 329 29.07 -13.64 -43.16
C GLY A 329 28.95 -12.19 -42.69
N TYR A 330 28.94 -11.95 -41.37
CA TYR A 330 28.84 -10.60 -40.81
C TYR A 330 29.33 -10.55 -39.35
N LYS A 331 29.58 -9.35 -38.85
CA LYS A 331 29.87 -9.05 -37.44
C LYS A 331 29.00 -7.88 -36.98
N ASN A 332 28.27 -8.10 -35.89
CA ASN A 332 27.47 -7.07 -35.23
C ASN A 332 28.22 -6.41 -34.08
#